data_AF-A0A2N1KRY0-F1
#
_entry.id   AF-A0A2N1KRY0-F1
#
_cell.length_a   1.000
_cell.length_b   1.000
_cell.length_c   1.000
_cell.angle_alpha   90.00
_cell.angle_beta   90.00
_cell.angle_gamma   90.00
#
_symmetry.space_group_name_H-M   'P 1'
#
loop_
_entity.id
_entity.type
_entity.pdbx_description
1 polymer ?
#
loop_
_entity_poly.entity_id
_entity_poly.type
_entity_poly.pdbx_seq_one_letter_code
_entity_poly.pdbx_strand_id
1 'polypeptide(L)'
;MPKRLLLFTILYFFIVHTSYFWSGRLNVFFLPVFLSLVISYVVLVVNLFIQIYKSISERFHNKIRIQVIEIMFPLLFLTFIFPEGVIDFSKYEGVDVLVATYEGVANCTDTITLKDSGLTKSKSVCFGITEDIGEYSFINDTIYISYKKSIFSKERTYKFGIIRRHPFTKEKDNLIVFSDKKDSVVMTYLIRKNLLSTNQ
;
A
#
# COMPACT_ATOMS: atom_id res chain seq x y z
N MET A 1 -28.28 5.19 -21.18
CA MET A 1 -27.81 5.00 -19.78
C MET A 1 -26.78 3.88 -19.58
N PRO A 2 -26.96 2.63 -20.06
CA PRO A 2 -26.07 1.51 -19.68
C PRO A 2 -24.60 1.73 -20.10
N LYS A 3 -24.35 2.36 -21.25
CA LYS A 3 -22.99 2.70 -21.71
C LYS A 3 -22.24 3.66 -20.78
N ARG A 4 -22.93 4.63 -20.15
CA ARG A 4 -22.30 5.57 -19.20
C ARG A 4 -21.91 4.85 -17.91
N LEU A 5 -22.78 3.97 -17.41
CA LEU A 5 -22.52 3.17 -16.22
C LEU A 5 -21.30 2.25 -16.42
N LEU A 6 -21.21 1.61 -17.60
CA LEU A 6 -20.05 0.81 -17.97
C LEU A 6 -18.76 1.64 -17.97
N LEU A 7 -18.78 2.82 -18.59
CA LEU A 7 -17.62 3.72 -18.61
C LEU A 7 -17.18 4.11 -17.18
N PHE A 8 -18.11 4.48 -16.31
CA PHE A 8 -17.79 4.78 -14.91
C PHE A 8 -17.20 3.59 -14.17
N THR A 9 -17.70 2.37 -14.43
CA THR A 9 -17.17 1.15 -13.80
C THR A 9 -15.75 0.85 -14.25
N ILE A 10 -15.47 1.01 -15.55
CA ILE A 10 -14.13 0.84 -16.10
C ILE A 10 -13.17 1.88 -15.52
N LEU A 11 -13.56 3.16 -15.49
CA LEU A 11 -12.75 4.22 -14.88
C LEU A 11 -12.48 3.96 -13.40
N TYR A 12 -13.51 3.59 -12.65
CA TYR A 12 -13.40 3.23 -11.24
C TYR A 12 -12.41 2.07 -11.04
N PHE A 13 -12.53 1.01 -11.83
CA PHE A 13 -11.63 -0.13 -11.79
C PHE A 13 -10.17 0.32 -12.00
N PHE A 14 -9.89 1.11 -13.03
CA PHE A 14 -8.53 1.60 -13.28
C PHE A 14 -8.00 2.47 -12.13
N ILE A 15 -8.82 3.35 -11.55
CA ILE A 15 -8.40 4.20 -10.42
C ILE A 15 -7.98 3.33 -9.23
N VAL A 16 -8.78 2.32 -8.89
CA VAL A 16 -8.47 1.41 -7.77
C VAL A 16 -7.24 0.56 -8.06
N HIS A 17 -7.15 -0.03 -9.26
CA HIS A 17 -6.04 -0.90 -9.65
C HIS A 17 -4.70 -0.16 -9.86
N THR A 18 -4.74 1.16 -10.01
CA THR A 18 -3.54 2.02 -10.08
C THR A 18 -3.26 2.74 -8.75
N SER A 19 -3.99 2.41 -7.68
CA SER A 19 -3.83 3.02 -6.35
C SER A 19 -2.43 2.91 -5.79
N TYR A 20 -1.67 1.87 -6.16
CA TYR A 20 -0.25 1.74 -5.87
C TYR A 20 0.56 3.01 -6.20
N PHE A 21 0.29 3.65 -7.35
CA PHE A 21 1.10 4.78 -7.82
C PHE A 21 0.78 6.11 -7.15
N TRP A 22 -0.44 6.27 -6.63
CA TRP A 22 -0.92 7.56 -6.10
C TRP A 22 -1.23 7.56 -4.61
N SER A 23 -1.59 6.41 -4.00
CA SER A 23 -2.02 6.34 -2.60
C SER A 23 -0.99 6.90 -1.62
N GLY A 24 0.28 6.49 -1.74
CA GLY A 24 1.37 6.96 -0.88
C GLY A 24 1.75 8.43 -1.04
N ARG A 25 1.23 9.11 -2.07
CA ARG A 25 1.50 10.54 -2.34
C ARG A 25 0.40 11.47 -1.83
N LEU A 26 -0.79 10.95 -1.53
CA LEU A 26 -1.94 11.78 -1.14
C LEU A 26 -1.90 12.25 0.32
N ASN A 27 -1.08 11.61 1.18
CA ASN A 27 -0.91 11.98 2.59
C ASN A 27 -2.27 12.20 3.29
N VAL A 28 -2.60 13.43 3.73
CA VAL A 28 -3.86 13.76 4.41
C VAL A 28 -5.09 13.62 3.50
N PHE A 29 -4.95 13.83 2.19
CA PHE A 29 -6.05 13.66 1.22
C PHE A 29 -6.37 12.20 0.94
N PHE A 30 -5.56 11.25 1.41
CA PHE A 30 -5.83 9.83 1.21
C PHE A 30 -7.20 9.42 1.77
N LEU A 31 -7.54 9.85 2.99
CA LEU A 31 -8.77 9.42 3.66
C LEU A 31 -10.04 9.93 2.95
N PRO A 32 -10.17 11.23 2.58
CA PRO A 32 -11.29 11.68 1.76
C PRO A 32 -11.42 10.95 0.42
N VAL A 33 -10.31 10.73 -0.28
CA VAL A 33 -10.31 10.00 -1.57
C VAL A 33 -10.74 8.56 -1.36
N PHE A 34 -10.21 7.88 -0.35
CA PHE A 34 -10.61 6.52 0.01
C PHE A 34 -12.11 6.41 0.31
N LEU A 35 -12.66 7.32 1.14
CA LEU A 35 -14.09 7.35 1.44
C LEU A 35 -14.94 7.58 0.18
N SER A 36 -14.52 8.49 -0.70
CA SER A 36 -15.20 8.71 -1.98
C SER A 36 -15.20 7.48 -2.88
N LEU A 37 -14.12 6.68 -2.87
CA LEU A 37 -14.04 5.44 -3.63
C LEU A 37 -14.95 4.37 -3.05
N VAL A 38 -15.05 4.27 -1.72
CA VAL A 38 -15.99 3.35 -1.05
C VAL A 38 -17.44 3.71 -1.37
N ILE A 39 -17.80 5.00 -1.30
CA ILE A 39 -19.15 5.46 -1.67
C ILE A 39 -19.43 5.14 -3.15
N SER A 40 -18.48 5.44 -4.03
CA SER A 40 -18.60 5.15 -5.47
C SER A 40 -18.81 3.66 -5.73
N TYR A 41 -18.08 2.80 -5.03
CA TYR A 41 -18.24 1.35 -5.09
C TYR A 41 -19.66 0.91 -4.72
N VAL A 42 -20.17 1.37 -3.57
CA VAL A 42 -21.53 1.04 -3.10
C VAL A 42 -22.57 1.48 -4.12
N VAL A 43 -22.43 2.68 -4.68
CA VAL A 43 -23.33 3.18 -5.74
C VAL A 43 -23.28 2.29 -6.97
N LEU A 44 -22.09 1.86 -7.43
CA LEU A 44 -21.95 0.97 -8.59
C LEU A 44 -22.55 -0.41 -8.33
N VAL A 45 -22.38 -0.97 -7.12
CA VAL A 45 -22.97 -2.25 -6.71
C VAL A 45 -24.50 -2.17 -6.67
N VAL A 46 -25.08 -1.13 -6.07
CA VAL A 46 -26.54 -0.91 -6.08
C VAL A 46 -27.06 -0.79 -7.51
N ASN A 47 -26.35 -0.06 -8.38
CA ASN A 47 -26.70 0.03 -9.79
C ASN A 47 -26.63 -1.33 -10.51
N LEU A 48 -25.63 -2.16 -10.21
CA LEU A 48 -25.53 -3.52 -10.74
C LEU A 48 -26.77 -4.35 -10.37
N PHE A 49 -27.18 -4.34 -9.10
CA PHE A 49 -28.39 -5.05 -8.66
C PHE A 49 -29.66 -4.52 -9.34
N ILE A 50 -29.80 -3.20 -9.51
CA ILE A 50 -30.93 -2.60 -10.26
C ILE A 50 -30.93 -3.07 -11.72
N GLN A 51 -29.76 -3.16 -12.35
CA GLN A 51 -29.64 -3.65 -13.73
C GLN A 51 -30.02 -5.12 -13.84
N ILE A 52 -29.59 -5.96 -12.89
CA ILE A 52 -29.97 -7.38 -12.81
C ILE A 52 -31.48 -7.52 -12.63
N TYR A 53 -32.08 -6.81 -11.68
CA TYR A 53 -33.53 -6.83 -11.45
C TYR A 53 -34.31 -6.43 -12.70
N LYS A 54 -33.92 -5.34 -13.37
CA LYS A 54 -34.54 -4.92 -14.63
C LYS A 54 -34.35 -5.95 -15.74
N SER A 55 -33.18 -6.59 -15.82
CA SER A 55 -32.92 -7.63 -16.81
C SER A 55 -33.81 -8.85 -16.61
N ILE A 56 -34.06 -9.25 -15.36
CA ILE A 56 -34.97 -10.35 -15.02
C ILE A 56 -36.42 -9.98 -15.37
N SER A 57 -36.86 -8.78 -14.99
CA SER A 57 -38.20 -8.26 -15.29
C SER A 57 -38.47 -8.18 -16.80
N GLU A 58 -37.47 -7.77 -17.58
CA GLU A 58 -37.50 -7.70 -19.05
C GLU A 58 -37.25 -9.05 -19.75
N ARG A 59 -37.17 -10.17 -19.00
CA ARG A 59 -36.86 -11.52 -19.52
C ARG A 59 -35.62 -11.55 -20.43
N PHE A 60 -34.59 -10.78 -20.09
CA PHE A 60 -33.31 -10.74 -20.81
C PHE A 60 -33.41 -10.33 -22.30
N HIS A 61 -34.46 -9.59 -22.68
CA HIS A 61 -34.61 -9.19 -24.08
C HIS A 61 -33.58 -8.14 -24.52
N ASN A 62 -33.08 -7.32 -23.58
CA ASN A 62 -32.13 -6.25 -23.85
C ASN A 62 -30.67 -6.74 -23.79
N LYS A 63 -30.12 -7.14 -24.94
CA LYS A 63 -28.73 -7.62 -25.08
C LYS A 63 -27.68 -6.62 -24.56
N ILE A 64 -27.90 -5.31 -24.71
CA ILE A 64 -26.97 -4.27 -24.23
C ILE A 64 -26.90 -4.28 -22.70
N ARG A 65 -28.03 -4.48 -22.02
CA ARG A 65 -28.08 -4.54 -20.55
C ARG A 65 -27.31 -5.74 -20.02
N ILE A 66 -27.45 -6.89 -20.68
CA ILE A 66 -26.75 -8.12 -20.33
C ILE A 66 -25.24 -7.95 -20.46
N GLN A 67 -24.76 -7.40 -21.58
CA GLN A 67 -23.33 -7.14 -21.77
C GLN A 67 -22.76 -6.22 -20.69
N VAL A 68 -23.52 -5.19 -20.27
CA VAL A 68 -23.07 -4.31 -19.18
C VAL A 68 -23.00 -5.05 -17.85
N ILE A 69 -23.97 -5.89 -17.52
CA ILE A 69 -23.93 -6.72 -16.29
C ILE A 69 -22.73 -7.67 -16.34
N GLU A 70 -22.53 -8.35 -17.46
CA GLU A 70 -21.47 -9.33 -17.67
C GLU A 70 -20.07 -8.72 -17.53
N ILE A 71 -19.87 -7.46 -17.90
CA ILE A 71 -18.59 -6.76 -17.71
C ILE A 71 -18.50 -6.13 -16.32
N MET A 72 -19.57 -5.51 -15.82
CA MET A 72 -19.54 -4.82 -14.52
C MET A 72 -19.35 -5.79 -13.36
N PHE A 73 -20.00 -6.97 -13.40
CA PHE A 73 -19.92 -7.97 -12.35
C PHE A 73 -18.48 -8.40 -12.04
N PRO A 74 -17.68 -8.91 -13.01
CA PRO A 74 -16.31 -9.33 -12.74
C PRO A 74 -15.41 -8.16 -12.33
N LEU A 75 -15.60 -6.95 -12.89
CA LEU A 75 -14.81 -5.79 -12.48
C LEU A 75 -15.02 -5.44 -11.01
N LEU A 76 -16.28 -5.31 -10.58
CA LEU A 76 -16.60 -5.01 -9.18
C LEU A 76 -16.21 -6.17 -8.25
N PHE A 77 -16.37 -7.41 -8.70
CA PHE A 77 -15.98 -8.59 -7.95
C PHE A 77 -14.46 -8.67 -7.76
N LEU A 78 -13.67 -8.39 -8.80
CA LEU A 78 -12.21 -8.30 -8.70
C LEU A 78 -11.79 -7.19 -7.74
N THR A 79 -12.42 -6.02 -7.81
CA THR A 79 -12.15 -4.92 -6.87
C THR A 79 -12.50 -5.31 -5.43
N PHE A 80 -13.54 -6.11 -5.21
CA PHE A 80 -13.90 -6.61 -3.89
C PHE A 80 -12.85 -7.57 -3.30
N ILE A 81 -12.34 -8.50 -4.11
CA ILE A 81 -11.33 -9.47 -3.67
C ILE A 81 -9.95 -8.82 -3.53
N PHE A 82 -9.61 -7.91 -4.45
CA PHE A 82 -8.31 -7.25 -4.53
C PHE A 82 -8.45 -5.72 -4.41
N PRO A 83 -8.77 -5.20 -3.21
CA PRO A 83 -9.02 -3.77 -3.01
C PRO A 83 -7.79 -2.89 -3.22
N GLU A 84 -6.58 -3.45 -3.06
CA GLU A 84 -5.31 -2.77 -3.32
C GLU A 84 -4.81 -2.94 -4.76
N GLY A 85 -5.56 -3.68 -5.58
CA GLY A 85 -5.23 -4.03 -6.94
C GLY A 85 -4.77 -5.49 -7.12
N VAL A 86 -4.95 -6.02 -8.32
CA VAL A 86 -4.56 -7.40 -8.71
C VAL A 86 -3.05 -7.56 -8.86
N ILE A 87 -2.34 -6.49 -9.22
CA ILE A 87 -0.91 -6.54 -9.54
C ILE A 87 -0.12 -5.97 -8.35
N ASP A 88 0.73 -6.81 -7.77
CA ASP A 88 1.71 -6.39 -6.79
C ASP A 88 2.93 -5.80 -7.50
N PHE A 89 2.92 -4.48 -7.69
CA PHE A 89 4.00 -3.76 -8.35
C PHE A 89 5.30 -3.73 -7.53
N SER A 90 5.23 -3.97 -6.22
CA SER A 90 6.41 -3.96 -5.33
C SER A 90 7.41 -5.08 -5.66
N LYS A 91 6.94 -6.15 -6.31
CA LYS A 91 7.79 -7.27 -6.75
C LYS A 91 8.75 -6.90 -7.87
N TYR A 92 8.45 -5.88 -8.66
CA TYR A 92 9.32 -5.43 -9.75
C TYR A 92 10.45 -4.51 -9.28
N GLU A 93 10.48 -4.14 -7.99
CA GLU A 93 11.47 -3.21 -7.42
C GLU A 93 12.66 -3.94 -6.77
N GLY A 94 12.68 -5.27 -6.82
CA GLY A 94 13.68 -6.13 -6.20
C GLY A 94 13.11 -7.03 -5.10
N VAL A 95 13.94 -7.96 -4.63
CA VAL A 95 13.59 -8.90 -3.56
C VAL A 95 13.74 -8.20 -2.21
N ASP A 96 12.75 -8.34 -1.32
CA ASP A 96 12.85 -7.81 0.05
C ASP A 96 13.96 -8.56 0.81
N VAL A 97 15.05 -7.87 1.16
CA VAL A 97 16.14 -8.43 1.97
C VAL A 97 15.93 -8.17 3.45
N LEU A 98 15.26 -7.08 3.81
CA LEU A 98 14.87 -6.81 5.19
C LEU A 98 13.51 -6.13 5.24
N VAL A 99 12.61 -6.63 6.07
CA VAL A 99 11.29 -6.03 6.33
C VAL A 99 11.15 -5.87 7.83
N ALA A 100 10.96 -4.64 8.29
CA ALA A 100 10.80 -4.32 9.70
C ALA A 100 9.56 -3.45 9.92
N THR A 101 8.78 -3.77 10.94
CA THR A 101 7.48 -3.14 11.23
C THR A 101 7.46 -2.57 12.64
N TYR A 102 6.99 -1.35 12.80
CA TYR A 102 6.68 -0.71 14.06
C TYR A 102 5.17 -0.48 14.13
N GLU A 103 4.55 -0.87 15.23
CA GLU A 103 3.14 -0.61 15.51
C GLU A 103 3.05 0.42 16.64
N GLY A 104 2.49 1.58 16.33
CA GLY A 104 2.30 2.70 17.25
C GLY A 104 0.90 2.71 17.86
N VAL A 105 0.54 3.86 18.43
CA VAL A 105 -0.78 4.09 19.03
C VAL A 105 -1.87 4.09 17.95
N ALA A 106 -3.06 3.61 18.29
CA ALA A 106 -4.22 3.57 17.39
C ALA A 106 -4.02 2.75 16.11
N ASN A 107 -3.22 1.67 16.18
CA ASN A 107 -2.95 0.76 15.06
C ASN A 107 -2.24 1.44 13.86
N CYS A 108 -1.57 2.56 14.12
CA CYS A 108 -0.64 3.16 13.18
C CYS A 108 0.53 2.21 12.91
N THR A 109 0.75 1.83 11.66
CA THR A 109 1.84 0.91 11.31
C THR A 109 2.86 1.61 10.41
N ASP A 110 4.12 1.58 10.84
CA ASP A 110 5.26 1.99 10.02
C ASP A 110 6.02 0.74 9.56
N THR A 111 6.30 0.63 8.26
CA THR A 111 7.05 -0.47 7.68
C THR A 111 8.25 0.06 6.90
N ILE A 112 9.44 -0.43 7.25
CA ILE A 112 10.68 -0.19 6.52
C ILE A 112 11.02 -1.45 5.75
N THR A 113 11.19 -1.31 4.44
CA THR A 113 11.55 -2.40 3.53
C THR A 113 12.83 -2.04 2.80
N LEU A 114 13.83 -2.93 2.89
CA LEU A 114 15.09 -2.85 2.16
C LEU A 114 15.06 -3.90 1.04
N LYS A 115 15.42 -3.49 -0.17
CA LYS A 115 15.46 -4.33 -1.38
C LYS A 115 16.89 -4.66 -1.75
N ASP A 116 17.13 -5.85 -2.30
CA ASP A 116 18.44 -6.26 -2.85
C ASP A 116 19.02 -5.27 -3.89
N SER A 117 18.16 -4.55 -4.59
CA SER A 117 18.49 -3.47 -5.53
C SER A 117 19.15 -2.25 -4.88
N GLY A 118 19.24 -2.18 -3.55
CA GLY A 118 19.71 -1.01 -2.81
C GLY A 118 18.62 0.03 -2.55
N LEU A 119 17.38 -0.23 -2.99
CA LEU A 119 16.23 0.63 -2.71
C LEU A 119 15.70 0.40 -1.30
N THR A 120 15.23 1.48 -0.68
CA THR A 120 14.53 1.44 0.60
C THR A 120 13.18 2.13 0.50
N LYS A 121 12.19 1.57 1.16
CA LYS A 121 10.84 2.12 1.27
C LYS A 121 10.41 2.21 2.71
N SER A 122 9.91 3.37 3.09
CA SER A 122 9.25 3.59 4.38
C SER A 122 7.79 3.93 4.16
N LYS A 123 6.90 3.05 4.62
CA LYS A 123 5.45 3.19 4.47
C LYS A 123 4.82 3.37 5.85
N SER A 124 4.15 4.50 6.08
CA SER A 124 3.29 4.70 7.26
C SER A 124 1.83 4.56 6.87
N VAL A 125 1.07 3.81 7.67
CA VAL A 125 -0.38 3.65 7.56
C VAL A 125 -1.01 4.05 8.88
N CYS A 126 -1.71 5.18 8.88
CA CYS A 126 -2.48 5.73 10.00
C CYS A 126 -3.84 6.23 9.47
N PHE A 127 -4.15 7.52 9.63
CA PHE A 127 -5.26 8.24 8.97
C PHE A 127 -4.99 8.56 7.49
N GLY A 128 -3.99 7.92 6.91
CA GLY A 128 -3.48 8.15 5.58
C GLY A 128 -2.34 7.18 5.29
N ILE A 129 -1.96 7.09 4.02
CA ILE A 129 -0.76 6.36 3.59
C ILE A 129 0.28 7.37 3.17
N THR A 130 1.48 7.24 3.73
CA THR A 130 2.66 7.97 3.26
C THR A 130 3.74 6.98 2.91
N GLU A 131 4.31 7.12 1.72
CA GLU A 131 5.43 6.29 1.26
C GLU A 131 6.61 7.17 0.87
N ASP A 132 7.76 6.90 1.50
CA ASP A 132 9.04 7.52 1.21
C ASP A 132 9.97 6.51 0.55
N ILE A 133 10.48 6.86 -0.62
CA ILE A 133 11.40 6.02 -1.40
C ILE A 133 12.80 6.63 -1.32
N GLY A 134 13.78 5.79 -1.06
CA GLY A 134 15.17 6.17 -0.92
C GLY A 134 16.11 5.09 -1.39
N GLU A 135 17.38 5.28 -1.06
CA GLU A 135 18.46 4.32 -1.23
C GLU A 135 19.06 4.00 0.15
N TYR A 136 19.60 2.80 0.29
CA TYR A 136 20.34 2.42 1.49
C TYR A 136 21.68 1.79 1.14
N SER A 137 22.61 1.86 2.08
CA SER A 137 23.87 1.13 2.02
C SER A 137 24.13 0.45 3.35
N PHE A 138 24.74 -0.73 3.30
CA PHE A 138 25.09 -1.50 4.48
C PHE A 138 26.62 -1.48 4.62
N ILE A 139 27.12 -0.86 5.68
CA ILE A 139 28.57 -0.76 5.95
C ILE A 139 28.83 -1.31 7.35
N ASN A 140 29.58 -2.40 7.43
CA ASN A 140 29.80 -3.19 8.64
C ASN A 140 28.46 -3.66 9.25
N ASP A 141 28.05 -3.10 10.38
CA ASP A 141 26.81 -3.42 11.08
C ASP A 141 25.76 -2.30 11.03
N THR A 142 26.00 -1.27 10.21
CA THR A 142 25.15 -0.07 10.14
C THR A 142 24.50 0.06 8.77
N ILE A 143 23.18 0.19 8.76
CA ILE A 143 22.37 0.54 7.60
C ILE A 143 22.31 2.06 7.51
N TYR A 144 22.81 2.64 6.43
CA TYR A 144 22.70 4.05 6.12
C TYR A 144 21.55 4.26 5.15
N ILE A 145 20.64 5.19 5.47
CA ILE A 145 19.40 5.42 4.73
C ILE A 145 19.39 6.87 4.22
N SER A 146 19.09 7.02 2.93
CA SER A 146 18.93 8.32 2.28
C SER A 146 17.61 8.36 1.51
N TYR A 147 16.63 9.10 2.04
CA TYR A 147 15.33 9.28 1.38
C TYR A 147 15.40 10.41 0.34
N LYS A 148 14.72 10.22 -0.79
CA LYS A 148 14.52 11.29 -1.77
C LYS A 148 13.53 12.29 -1.17
N LYS A 149 13.86 13.58 -1.20
CA LYS A 149 13.00 14.64 -0.67
C LYS A 149 11.70 14.67 -1.46
N SER A 150 10.60 14.24 -0.83
CA SER A 150 9.26 14.32 -1.40
C SER A 150 8.61 15.64 -0.98
N ILE A 151 7.91 16.29 -1.92
CA ILE A 151 7.17 17.54 -1.71
C ILE A 151 6.13 17.40 -0.58
N PHE A 152 5.64 16.17 -0.36
CA PHE A 152 4.53 15.87 0.56
C PHE A 152 4.96 15.06 1.79
N SER A 153 6.24 14.73 1.91
CA SER A 153 6.80 14.01 3.05
C SER A 153 7.34 15.01 4.06
N LYS A 154 6.84 14.98 5.30
CA LYS A 154 7.59 15.57 6.42
C LYS A 154 8.90 14.81 6.48
N GLU A 155 10.03 15.51 6.37
CA GLU A 155 11.38 14.92 6.40
C GLU A 155 11.45 13.81 7.45
N ARG A 156 11.31 12.55 7.03
CA ARG A 156 11.61 11.44 7.92
C ARG A 156 13.11 11.47 8.13
N THR A 157 13.47 11.68 9.37
CA THR A 157 14.83 12.01 9.78
C THR A 157 15.73 10.79 9.91
N TYR A 158 15.23 9.55 9.73
CA TYR A 158 16.06 8.35 9.95
C TYR A 158 17.17 8.24 8.92
N LYS A 159 18.40 8.45 9.38
CA LYS A 159 19.62 8.37 8.57
C LYS A 159 20.37 7.06 8.78
N PHE A 160 20.16 6.40 9.92
CA PHE A 160 20.92 5.22 10.30
C PHE A 160 20.02 4.16 10.97
N GLY A 161 20.35 2.89 10.77
CA GLY A 161 19.71 1.74 11.39
C GLY A 161 20.74 0.71 11.84
N ILE A 162 20.51 0.09 13.00
CA ILE A 162 21.35 -0.99 13.55
C ILE A 162 20.46 -2.16 13.90
N ILE A 163 20.85 -3.36 13.49
CA ILE A 163 20.17 -4.59 13.87
C ILE A 163 20.68 -5.02 15.25
N ARG A 164 19.77 -5.15 16.21
CA ARG A 164 20.10 -5.66 17.56
C ARG A 164 19.09 -6.69 18.00
N ARG A 165 19.54 -7.68 18.78
CA ARG A 165 18.65 -8.66 19.41
C ARG A 165 17.61 -7.97 20.29
N HIS A 166 16.38 -8.44 20.23
CA HIS A 166 15.31 -7.94 21.08
C HIS A 166 15.64 -8.25 22.55
N PRO A 167 15.58 -7.25 23.46
CA PRO A 167 16.01 -7.43 24.86
C PRO A 167 15.18 -8.47 25.62
N PHE A 168 13.90 -8.63 25.26
CA PHE A 168 12.96 -9.53 25.93
C PHE A 168 12.62 -10.80 25.14
N THR A 169 13.18 -10.99 23.94
CA THR A 169 12.78 -12.12 23.07
C THR A 169 13.99 -12.63 22.32
N LYS A 170 14.42 -13.87 22.62
CA LYS A 170 15.64 -14.45 22.04
C LYS A 170 15.55 -14.74 20.55
N GLU A 171 14.34 -14.78 19.98
CA GLU A 171 14.07 -15.28 18.63
C GLU A 171 13.89 -14.20 17.57
N LYS A 172 13.82 -12.92 17.96
CA LYS A 172 13.55 -11.83 17.00
C LYS A 172 14.59 -10.73 17.15
N ASP A 173 15.18 -10.35 16.03
CA ASP A 173 15.99 -9.15 15.95
C ASP A 173 15.09 -7.93 15.76
N ASN A 174 15.59 -6.80 16.22
CA ASN A 174 14.98 -5.49 16.03
C ASN A 174 15.87 -4.64 15.14
N LEU A 175 15.23 -3.85 14.29
CA LEU A 175 15.88 -2.73 13.61
C LEU A 175 15.69 -1.49 14.48
N ILE A 176 16.78 -0.97 15.03
CA ILE A 176 16.80 0.28 15.78
C ILE A 176 17.22 1.40 14.85
N VAL A 177 16.37 2.40 14.65
CA VAL A 177 16.64 3.52 13.75
C VAL A 177 16.89 4.82 14.50
N PHE A 178 17.75 5.66 13.93
CA PHE A 178 18.24 6.91 14.52
C PHE A 178 18.06 8.07 13.54
N SER A 179 17.60 9.22 14.05
CA SER A 179 17.45 10.44 13.24
C SER A 179 18.79 11.15 12.98
N ASP A 180 19.70 11.07 13.94
CA ASP A 180 21.04 11.64 13.85
C ASP A 180 22.02 10.83 14.72
N LYS A 181 23.33 11.03 14.55
CA LYS A 181 24.38 10.39 15.35
C LYS A 181 24.30 10.74 16.85
N LYS A 182 23.65 11.86 17.19
CA LYS A 182 23.46 12.34 18.57
C LYS A 182 22.06 12.08 19.12
N ASP A 183 21.22 11.36 18.39
CA ASP A 183 19.84 11.12 18.79
C ASP A 183 19.77 10.16 19.99
N SER A 184 19.07 10.58 21.04
CA SER A 184 18.83 9.77 22.24
C SER A 184 17.46 9.07 22.20
N VAL A 185 16.60 9.44 21.25
CA VAL A 185 15.26 8.85 21.08
C VAL A 185 15.31 7.88 19.92
N VAL A 186 15.26 6.59 20.22
CA VAL A 186 15.32 5.53 19.22
C VAL A 186 13.94 4.96 18.93
N MET A 187 13.65 4.70 17.66
CA MET A 187 12.51 3.88 17.28
C MET A 187 12.96 2.45 17.01
N THR A 188 12.19 1.50 17.53
CA THR A 188 12.50 0.07 17.44
C THR A 188 11.45 -0.60 16.56
N TYR A 189 11.89 -1.15 15.44
CA TYR A 189 11.06 -1.89 14.51
C TYR A 189 11.29 -3.39 14.69
N LEU A 190 10.22 -4.15 14.75
CA LEU A 190 10.28 -5.61 14.80
C LEU A 190 10.62 -6.14 13.40
N ILE A 191 11.69 -6.90 13.27
CA ILE A 191 12.06 -7.52 12.00
C ILE A 191 11.12 -8.69 11.72
N ARG A 192 10.48 -8.66 10.55
CA ARG A 192 9.61 -9.72 10.00
C ARG A 192 10.36 -10.61 9.02
N LYS A 193 11.35 -10.06 8.32
CA LYS A 193 12.20 -10.76 7.36
C LYS A 193 13.61 -10.18 7.43
N ASN A 194 14.63 -11.03 7.49
CA ASN A 194 16.04 -10.63 7.43
C ASN A 194 16.83 -11.67 6.65
N LEU A 195 17.31 -11.28 5.47
CA LEU A 195 18.22 -12.05 4.63
C LEU A 195 19.64 -11.45 4.65
N LEU A 196 19.84 -10.29 5.31
CA LEU A 196 21.14 -9.63 5.40
C LEU A 196 22.13 -10.42 6.29
N SER A 197 21.62 -11.15 7.29
CA SER A 197 22.43 -11.98 8.19
C SER A 197 22.84 -13.34 7.61
N THR A 198 22.33 -13.72 6.42
CA THR A 198 22.59 -15.04 5.80
C THR A 198 23.78 -15.04 4.84
N ASN A 199 24.36 -13.87 4.54
CA ASN A 199 25.50 -13.71 3.64
C ASN A 199 26.82 -13.39 4.38
N GLN A 200 26.87 -13.63 5.70
CA GLN A 200 28.10 -13.67 6.50
C GLN A 200 28.47 -15.13 6.76
#